data_AF-A0A7J7XIC5-F1
#
_entry.id   AF-A0A7J7XIC5-F1
#
_cell.length_a   1.000
_cell.length_b   1.000
_cell.length_c   1.000
_cell.angle_alpha   90.00
_cell.angle_beta   90.00
_cell.angle_gamma   90.00
#
_symmetry.space_group_name_H-M   'P 1'
#
loop_
_entity.id
_entity.type
_entity.pdbx_description
1 polymer ?
#
loop_
_entity_poly.entity_id
_entity_poly.type
_entity_poly.pdbx_seq_one_letter_code
_entity_poly.pdbx_strand_id
1 'polypeptide(L)'
;MGNILKGGKWVPHQLNKRQMENRKVISQMLLQWHERKSFLHRIVTGDEKWIYFENPKHTKSWVDPGQPSTWTARPNRFGKKTMLCVWWDQEGVVYYELLKPGETIYSDRCQQQIINLNHTMVIK
;
A
#
# COMPACT_ATOMS: atom_id res chain seq x y z
N MET A 1 -28.78 16.51 -25.54
CA MET A 1 -27.62 16.54 -24.62
C MET A 1 -27.67 15.27 -23.79
N GLY A 2 -26.70 14.38 -23.99
CA GLY A 2 -26.82 12.95 -23.66
C GLY A 2 -25.91 12.49 -22.52
N ASN A 3 -26.25 11.34 -21.96
CA ASN A 3 -25.46 10.67 -20.92
C ASN A 3 -24.02 10.41 -21.41
N ILE A 4 -23.05 10.62 -20.52
CA ILE A 4 -21.63 10.29 -20.76
C ILE A 4 -21.28 8.95 -20.10
N LEU A 5 -20.54 8.10 -20.81
CA LEU A 5 -20.06 6.84 -20.27
C LEU A 5 -18.89 7.08 -19.31
N LYS A 6 -19.02 6.61 -18.06
CA LYS A 6 -17.93 6.62 -17.06
C LYS A 6 -17.62 5.21 -16.62
N GLY A 7 -16.33 4.89 -16.52
CA GLY A 7 -15.88 3.64 -15.90
C GLY A 7 -16.18 3.61 -14.40
N GLY A 8 -16.55 2.44 -13.89
CA GLY A 8 -16.67 2.20 -12.46
C GLY A 8 -15.32 2.32 -11.74
N LYS A 9 -15.35 2.64 -10.44
CA LYS A 9 -14.15 2.68 -9.58
C LYS A 9 -14.04 1.39 -8.78
N TRP A 10 -12.84 0.81 -8.73
CA TRP A 10 -12.55 -0.30 -7.83
C TRP A 10 -12.49 0.18 -6.39
N VAL A 11 -13.18 -0.53 -5.49
CA VAL A 11 -13.11 -0.32 -4.05
C VAL A 11 -12.52 -1.57 -3.38
N PRO A 12 -11.70 -1.44 -2.32
CA PRO A 12 -11.01 -2.60 -1.73
C PRO A 12 -11.93 -3.65 -1.13
N HIS A 13 -13.05 -3.23 -0.52
CA HIS A 13 -13.97 -4.13 0.16
C HIS A 13 -15.36 -3.49 0.28
N GLN A 14 -16.40 -4.32 0.25
CA GLN A 14 -17.77 -3.89 0.51
C GLN A 14 -18.01 -3.83 2.02
N LEU A 15 -18.04 -2.61 2.57
CA LEU A 15 -18.20 -2.41 4.01
C LEU A 15 -19.63 -2.69 4.47
N ASN A 16 -19.77 -3.31 5.64
CA ASN A 16 -21.04 -3.38 6.35
C ASN A 16 -21.29 -2.10 7.18
N LYS A 17 -22.53 -1.92 7.66
CA LYS A 17 -22.94 -0.73 8.42
C LYS A 17 -22.04 -0.47 9.65
N ARG A 18 -21.66 -1.53 10.37
CA ARG A 18 -20.80 -1.42 11.56
C ARG A 18 -19.38 -0.95 11.20
N GLN A 19 -18.79 -1.49 10.15
CA GLN A 19 -17.46 -1.08 9.67
C GLN A 19 -17.46 0.37 9.20
N MET A 20 -18.53 0.82 8.53
CA MET A 20 -18.68 2.23 8.13
C MET A 20 -18.75 3.15 9.35
N GLU A 21 -19.58 2.81 10.35
CA GLU A 21 -19.69 3.63 11.55
C GLU A 21 -18.38 3.65 12.35
N ASN A 22 -17.72 2.51 12.53
CA ASN A 22 -16.42 2.44 13.21
C ASN A 22 -15.39 3.34 12.54
N ARG A 23 -15.29 3.30 11.19
CA ARG A 23 -14.38 4.16 10.44
C ARG A 23 -14.69 5.63 10.64
N LYS A 24 -15.97 6.01 10.63
CA LYS A 24 -16.44 7.38 10.85
C LYS A 24 -16.07 7.87 12.26
N VAL A 25 -16.41 7.09 13.30
CA VAL A 25 -16.13 7.44 14.70
C VAL A 25 -14.64 7.61 14.94
N ILE A 26 -13.80 6.66 14.51
CA ILE A 26 -12.34 6.76 14.65
C ILE A 26 -11.80 8.01 13.93
N SER A 27 -12.27 8.27 12.70
CA SER A 27 -11.83 9.44 11.93
C SER A 27 -12.22 10.76 12.62
N GLN A 28 -13.44 10.85 13.16
CA GLN A 28 -13.90 12.02 13.90
C GLN A 28 -13.07 12.24 15.17
N MET A 29 -12.76 11.18 15.92
CA MET A 29 -11.91 11.28 17.11
C MET A 29 -10.50 11.75 16.77
N LEU A 30 -9.87 11.15 15.75
CA LEU A 30 -8.52 11.55 15.31
C LEU A 30 -8.48 12.99 14.81
N LEU A 31 -9.53 13.44 14.10
CA LEU A 31 -9.65 14.82 13.64
C LEU A 31 -9.73 15.79 14.83
N GLN A 32 -10.60 15.51 15.81
CA GLN A 32 -10.72 16.34 17.02
C GLN A 32 -9.40 16.43 17.80
N TRP A 33 -8.66 15.32 17.88
CA TRP A 33 -7.34 15.32 18.51
C TRP A 33 -6.34 16.19 17.75
N HIS A 34 -6.37 16.12 16.41
CA HIS A 34 -5.49 16.90 15.54
C HIS A 34 -5.76 18.40 15.66
N GLU A 35 -7.03 18.79 15.67
CA GLU A 35 -7.47 20.18 15.83
C GLU A 35 -7.06 20.77 17.18
N ARG A 36 -7.08 19.96 18.25
CA ARG A 36 -6.60 20.39 19.57
C ARG A 36 -5.08 20.54 19.61
N LYS A 37 -4.35 19.61 19.00
CA LYS A 37 -2.90 19.62 18.93
C LYS A 37 -2.42 18.80 17.74
N SER A 38 -1.65 19.43 16.86
CA SER A 38 -1.01 18.71 15.76
C SER A 38 -0.13 17.59 16.29
N PHE A 39 -0.38 16.37 15.83
CA PHE A 39 0.36 15.15 16.21
C PHE A 39 0.96 14.41 15.01
N LEU A 40 0.71 14.86 13.78
CA LEU A 40 1.18 14.18 12.57
C LEU A 40 2.71 14.05 12.52
N HIS A 41 3.43 15.06 13.04
CA HIS A 41 4.88 15.06 13.15
C HIS A 41 5.47 13.97 14.07
N ARG A 42 4.62 13.26 14.82
CA ARG A 42 5.01 12.18 15.73
C ARG A 42 4.64 10.80 15.18
N ILE A 43 3.97 10.74 14.04
CA ILE A 43 3.52 9.48 13.47
C ILE A 43 4.66 8.86 12.68
N VAL A 44 5.05 7.67 13.12
CA VAL A 44 5.78 6.72 12.30
C VAL A 44 4.78 5.61 11.94
N THR A 45 4.67 5.31 10.66
CA THR A 45 3.79 4.25 10.15
C THR A 45 4.62 3.26 9.35
N GLY A 46 4.15 2.03 9.24
CA GLY A 46 4.73 1.05 8.34
C GLY A 46 3.64 0.20 7.71
N ASP A 47 4.01 -0.46 6.61
CA ASP A 47 3.15 -1.41 5.91
C ASP A 47 4.04 -2.40 5.12
N GLU A 48 3.43 -3.51 4.72
CA GLU A 48 4.06 -4.55 3.94
C GLU A 48 3.56 -4.56 2.49
N LYS A 49 4.48 -4.77 1.55
CA LYS A 49 4.14 -4.89 0.13
C LYS A 49 4.87 -6.04 -0.55
N TRP A 50 4.13 -6.90 -1.22
CA TRP A 50 4.71 -7.83 -2.19
C TRP A 50 5.20 -7.10 -3.44
N ILE A 51 6.47 -7.30 -3.77
CA ILE A 51 7.12 -6.82 -4.99
C ILE A 51 7.44 -8.03 -5.87
N TYR A 52 6.83 -8.08 -7.05
CA TYR A 52 7.11 -9.11 -8.06
C TYR A 52 8.33 -8.70 -8.88
N PHE A 53 9.22 -9.65 -9.17
CA PHE A 53 10.39 -9.42 -10.02
C PHE A 53 9.96 -9.14 -11.47
N GLU A 54 8.91 -9.83 -11.92
CA GLU A 54 8.25 -9.58 -13.20
C GLU A 54 6.86 -8.99 -12.95
N ASN A 55 6.65 -7.74 -13.36
CA ASN A 55 5.37 -7.05 -13.23
C ASN A 55 5.00 -6.35 -14.55
N PRO A 56 4.69 -7.11 -15.62
CA PRO A 56 4.38 -6.53 -16.91
C PRO A 56 3.10 -5.68 -16.80
N LYS A 57 3.18 -4.44 -17.27
CA LYS A 57 2.04 -3.52 -17.30
C LYS A 57 1.34 -3.62 -18.65
N HIS A 58 0.02 -3.66 -18.64
CA HIS A 58 -0.76 -3.59 -19.87
C HIS A 58 -0.67 -2.18 -20.46
N THR A 59 0.10 -2.03 -21.53
CA THR A 59 0.27 -0.74 -22.22
C THR A 59 -0.84 -0.55 -23.24
N LYS A 60 -1.38 0.67 -23.34
CA LYS A 60 -2.27 1.05 -24.44
C LYS A 60 -1.40 1.51 -25.62
N SER A 61 -1.68 0.99 -26.80
CA SER A 61 -1.07 1.42 -28.05
C SER A 61 -2.12 2.10 -28.93
N TRP A 62 -1.73 3.18 -29.61
CA TRP A 62 -2.50 3.73 -30.71
C TRP A 62 -2.28 2.84 -31.94
N VAL A 63 -3.36 2.29 -32.51
CA VAL A 63 -3.32 1.44 -33.69
C VAL A 63 -4.43 1.83 -34.65
N ASP A 64 -4.22 1.60 -35.93
CA ASP A 64 -5.24 1.86 -36.95
C ASP A 64 -6.43 0.88 -36.81
N PRO A 65 -7.63 1.26 -37.27
CA PRO A 65 -8.79 0.37 -37.22
C PRO A 65 -8.52 -0.97 -37.91
N GLY A 66 -8.71 -2.06 -37.17
CA GLY A 66 -8.49 -3.43 -37.67
C GLY A 66 -7.07 -3.97 -37.43
N GLN A 67 -6.12 -3.15 -36.99
CA GLN A 67 -4.78 -3.61 -36.65
C GLN A 67 -4.73 -4.15 -35.21
N PRO A 68 -4.08 -5.30 -34.96
CA PRO A 68 -3.92 -5.81 -33.60
C PRO A 68 -2.95 -4.92 -32.79
N SER A 69 -3.30 -4.67 -31.54
CA SER A 69 -2.43 -4.03 -30.55
C SER A 69 -1.31 -4.96 -30.08
N THR A 70 -0.28 -4.39 -29.46
CA THR A 70 0.80 -5.15 -28.84
C THR A 70 0.27 -6.10 -27.75
N TRP A 71 0.62 -7.38 -27.84
CA TRP A 71 0.28 -8.38 -26.82
C TRP A 71 1.18 -8.24 -25.61
N THR A 72 0.59 -8.22 -24.41
CA THR A 72 1.32 -8.28 -23.14
C THR A 72 0.99 -9.61 -22.46
N ALA A 73 2.02 -10.39 -22.10
CA ALA A 73 1.81 -11.62 -21.34
C ALA A 73 1.17 -11.33 -19.98
N ARG A 74 0.25 -12.20 -19.54
CA ARG A 74 -0.39 -12.05 -18.22
C ARG A 74 0.66 -12.25 -17.11
N PRO A 75 0.66 -11.40 -16.06
CA PRO A 75 1.56 -11.60 -14.92
C PRO A 75 1.36 -12.99 -14.27
N ASN A 76 2.46 -13.68 -13.98
CA ASN A 76 2.41 -14.95 -13.25
C ASN A 76 2.11 -14.69 -11.76
N ARG A 77 0.92 -15.11 -11.29
CA ARG A 77 0.49 -14.95 -9.89
C ARG A 77 1.42 -15.63 -8.87
N PHE A 78 2.08 -16.71 -9.27
CA PHE A 78 3.02 -17.47 -8.44
C PHE A 78 4.48 -17.18 -8.82
N GLY A 79 4.71 -16.12 -9.61
CA GLY A 79 6.05 -15.69 -9.98
C GLY A 79 6.89 -15.29 -8.77
N LYS A 80 8.20 -15.20 -8.98
CA LYS A 80 9.16 -14.79 -7.95
C LYS A 80 8.75 -13.43 -7.40
N LYS A 81 8.62 -13.35 -6.07
CA LYS A 81 8.27 -12.14 -5.34
C LYS A 81 9.00 -12.07 -4.01
N THR A 82 9.25 -10.85 -3.55
CA THR A 82 9.82 -10.54 -2.25
C THR A 82 8.86 -9.62 -1.49
N MET A 83 8.86 -9.70 -0.16
CA MET A 83 8.08 -8.80 0.69
C MET A 83 8.98 -7.65 1.14
N LEU A 84 8.55 -6.43 0.87
CA LEU A 84 9.11 -5.21 1.44
C LEU A 84 8.33 -4.87 2.70
N CYS A 85 9.03 -4.70 3.81
CA CYS A 85 8.50 -4.10 5.03
C CYS A 85 9.13 -2.71 5.13
N VAL A 86 8.33 -1.65 5.19
CA VAL A 86 8.87 -0.29 5.21
C VAL A 86 8.15 0.53 6.27
N TRP A 87 8.93 1.33 6.99
CA TRP A 87 8.52 2.24 8.03
C TRP A 87 8.98 3.65 7.67
N TRP A 88 8.10 4.61 7.77
CA TRP A 88 8.36 6.00 7.37
C TRP A 88 7.59 6.98 8.24
N ASP A 89 8.11 8.20 8.30
CA ASP A 89 7.49 9.35 8.96
C ASP A 89 7.24 10.48 7.95
N GLN A 90 6.95 11.68 8.43
CA GLN A 90 6.73 12.85 7.57
C GLN A 90 8.00 13.34 6.84
N GLU A 91 9.20 12.94 7.28
CA GLU A 91 10.50 13.36 6.73
C GLU A 91 11.04 12.35 5.71
N GLY A 92 10.68 11.08 5.84
CA GLY A 92 11.05 10.06 4.86
C GLY A 92 11.00 8.64 5.42
N VAL A 93 11.68 7.74 4.71
CA VAL A 93 11.83 6.33 5.13
C VAL A 93 12.78 6.27 6.33
N VAL A 94 12.30 5.67 7.42
CA VAL A 94 13.06 5.48 8.66
C VAL A 94 13.79 4.14 8.65
N TYR A 95 13.08 3.07 8.29
CA TYR A 95 13.63 1.71 8.25
C TYR A 95 12.91 0.92 7.17
N TYR A 96 13.64 0.04 6.48
CA TYR A 96 13.03 -0.92 5.58
C TYR A 96 13.80 -2.24 5.60
N GLU A 97 13.09 -3.31 5.30
CA GLU A 97 13.65 -4.64 5.19
C GLU A 97 13.04 -5.34 3.97
N LEU A 98 13.91 -5.91 3.13
CA LEU A 98 13.51 -6.71 2.00
C LEU A 98 13.74 -8.19 2.33
N LEU A 99 12.66 -8.96 2.39
CA LEU A 99 12.71 -10.37 2.75
C LEU A 99 13.26 -11.21 1.59
N LYS A 100 13.82 -12.38 1.91
CA LYS A 100 14.23 -13.30 0.84
C LYS A 100 13.01 -13.77 0.03
N PRO A 101 13.16 -14.11 -1.26
CA PRO A 101 12.03 -14.55 -2.07
C PRO A 101 11.30 -15.74 -1.44
N GLY A 102 9.97 -15.61 -1.30
CA GLY A 102 9.12 -16.63 -0.68
C GLY A 102 9.00 -16.56 0.85
N GLU A 103 9.82 -15.76 1.54
CA GLU A 103 9.64 -15.50 2.97
C GLU A 103 8.47 -14.55 3.22
N THR A 104 7.78 -14.74 4.35
CA THR A 104 6.66 -13.92 4.82
C THR A 104 6.95 -13.45 6.25
N ILE A 105 6.30 -12.38 6.70
CA ILE A 105 6.40 -11.94 8.09
C ILE A 105 5.62 -12.90 9.01
N TYR A 106 6.34 -13.43 9.99
CA TYR A 106 5.79 -14.11 11.16
C TYR A 106 5.88 -13.18 12.38
N SER A 107 5.21 -13.55 13.48
CA SER A 107 5.10 -12.70 14.68
C SER A 107 6.44 -12.34 15.32
N ASP A 108 7.40 -13.26 15.31
CA ASP A 108 8.76 -13.09 15.82
C ASP A 108 9.55 -12.06 15.01
N ARG A 109 9.48 -12.13 13.68
CA ARG A 109 10.15 -11.17 12.80
C ARG A 109 9.54 -9.77 12.93
N CYS A 110 8.21 -9.68 13.08
CA CYS A 110 7.53 -8.41 13.34
C CYS A 110 8.05 -7.75 14.64
N GLN A 111 8.20 -8.51 15.71
CA GLN A 111 8.78 -8.02 16.97
C GLN A 111 10.22 -7.51 16.76
N GLN A 112 11.05 -8.28 16.05
CA GLN A 112 12.43 -7.88 15.77
C GLN A 112 12.50 -6.60 14.93
N GLN A 113 11.60 -6.43 13.95
CA GLN A 113 11.50 -5.22 13.13
C GLN A 113 11.14 -3.99 13.96
N ILE A 114 10.24 -4.11 14.94
CA ILE A 114 9.90 -3.01 15.85
C ILE A 114 11.11 -2.63 16.71
N ILE A 115 11.88 -3.61 17.19
CA ILE A 115 13.12 -3.35 17.94
C ILE A 115 14.13 -2.60 17.06
N ASN A 116 14.35 -3.07 15.83
CA ASN A 116 15.28 -2.45 14.89
C ASN A 116 14.84 -1.02 14.51
N LEU A 117 13.54 -0.81 14.32
CA LEU A 117 12.94 0.50 14.08
C LEU A 117 13.22 1.44 15.26
N ASN A 118 12.98 1.00 16.50
CA ASN A 118 13.23 1.80 17.69
C ASN A 118 14.71 2.20 17.80
N HIS A 119 15.64 1.28 17.55
CA HIS A 119 17.07 1.62 17.51
C HIS A 119 17.39 2.66 16.44
N THR A 120 16.78 2.54 15.25
CA THR A 120 17.00 3.49 14.15
C THR A 120 16.47 4.88 14.48
N MET A 121 15.32 4.96 15.16
CA MET A 121 14.72 6.22 15.60
C MET A 121 15.51 6.92 16.72
N VAL A 122 16.27 6.20 17.55
CA VAL A 122 17.12 6.79 18.60
C VAL A 122 18.38 7.43 18.00
N ILE A 123 18.84 6.94 16.86
CA ILE A 123 20.06 7.42 16.19
C ILE A 123 19.78 8.61 15.25
N LYS A 124 18.52 8.77 14.82
CA LYS A 124 18.05 9.87 13.98
C LYS A 124 17.92 11.17 14.77
#